data_AF-A0A8J3ZZ49-F1
#
_entry.id   AF-A0A8J3ZZ49-F1
#
_cell.length_a   1.000
_cell.length_b   1.000
_cell.length_c   1.000
_cell.angle_alpha   90.00
_cell.angle_beta   90.00
_cell.angle_gamma   90.00
#
_symmetry.space_group_name_H-M   'P 1'
#
loop_
_entity.id
_entity.type
_entity.pdbx_description
1 polymer ?
#
loop_
_entity_poly.entity_id
_entity_poly.type
_entity_poly.pdbx_seq_one_letter_code
_entity_poly.pdbx_strand_id
1 'polypeptide(L)'
;MTVPFARHRPYHRWMAGLLPQMSLEPAPGYRRFVERHFDALRRDACRLAGDGPDVDEVCTDVLTDVALRWRWFELLRVRLRRSDPAGEYLGVALARRIARWNAEPPADADGEPFREVRVEAVRDRGAGGWPSASWYPDGYAVDPDPPPDRRPTGPAATSAAVRIAAVRPLPPHTPSAAVEAVIAWLHAYEMYGRYRRVLAGAAVAVGTAMLLTLRGTGAGS
;
A
#
# COMPACT_ATOMS: atom_id res chain seq x y z
N MET A 1 -3.43 33.59 2.24
CA MET A 1 -4.48 32.85 1.51
C MET A 1 -4.43 31.41 1.96
N THR A 2 -5.39 30.98 2.78
CA THR A 2 -5.36 29.70 3.49
C THR A 2 -6.45 28.82 2.91
N VAL A 3 -6.08 27.73 2.23
CA VAL A 3 -7.04 26.81 1.60
C VAL A 3 -7.54 25.83 2.67
N PRO A 4 -8.85 25.78 2.99
CA PRO A 4 -9.36 24.89 4.02
C PRO A 4 -9.38 23.44 3.50
N PHE A 5 -8.58 22.58 4.12
CA PHE A 5 -8.67 21.13 3.94
C PHE A 5 -10.01 20.63 4.52
N ALA A 6 -10.96 20.38 3.63
CA ALA A 6 -12.24 19.77 3.97
C ALA A 6 -12.03 18.33 4.49
N ARG A 7 -12.16 18.16 5.81
CA ARG A 7 -12.40 16.87 6.45
C ARG A 7 -13.84 16.45 6.20
N HIS A 8 -14.04 15.46 5.34
CA HIS A 8 -15.12 14.47 5.50
C HIS A 8 -14.90 13.27 4.55
N ARG A 9 -14.60 12.09 5.11
CA ARG A 9 -14.90 10.80 4.45
C ARG A 9 -15.76 9.93 5.38
N PRO A 10 -17.08 10.17 5.46
CA PRO A 10 -18.00 9.34 6.22
C PRO A 10 -18.40 8.05 5.47
N TYR A 11 -17.55 7.54 4.57
CA TYR A 11 -17.87 6.34 3.77
C TYR A 11 -17.49 5.01 4.46
N HIS A 12 -16.70 5.02 5.53
CA HIS A 12 -16.12 3.79 6.08
C HIS A 12 -17.04 3.02 7.06
N ARG A 13 -18.08 3.63 7.63
CA ARG A 13 -18.87 3.00 8.73
C ARG A 13 -20.10 2.20 8.27
N TRP A 14 -20.70 2.51 7.11
CA TRP A 14 -21.91 1.81 6.64
C TRP A 14 -21.63 0.60 5.72
N MET A 15 -20.36 0.37 5.31
CA MET A 15 -19.99 -0.76 4.45
C MET A 15 -19.67 -2.05 5.23
N ALA A 16 -19.51 -2.00 6.55
CA ALA A 16 -19.03 -3.14 7.34
C ALA A 16 -20.05 -4.29 7.48
N GLY A 17 -21.35 -4.01 7.40
CA GLY A 17 -22.42 -5.02 7.56
C GLY A 17 -22.86 -5.70 6.25
N LEU A 18 -22.42 -5.21 5.09
CA LEU A 18 -22.77 -5.75 3.77
C LEU A 18 -21.61 -6.52 3.13
N LEU A 19 -20.58 -6.81 3.92
CA LEU A 19 -19.33 -7.34 3.45
C LEU A 19 -19.54 -8.73 2.85
N PRO A 20 -19.48 -8.85 1.51
CA PRO A 20 -19.73 -10.08 0.78
C PRO A 20 -18.72 -11.14 1.20
N GLN A 21 -19.09 -12.43 1.24
CA GLN A 21 -18.06 -13.44 1.01
C GLN A 21 -17.47 -13.18 -0.39
N MET A 22 -16.21 -12.72 -0.45
CA MET A 22 -15.45 -12.79 -1.69
C MET A 22 -15.17 -14.28 -1.95
N SER A 23 -15.52 -14.75 -3.14
CA SER A 23 -15.09 -16.06 -3.64
C SER A 23 -13.59 -16.02 -3.93
N LEU A 24 -12.94 -17.19 -3.90
CA LEU A 24 -11.57 -17.35 -4.37
C LEU A 24 -11.46 -17.05 -5.87
N GLU A 25 -12.50 -17.40 -6.65
CA GLU A 25 -12.55 -17.09 -8.08
C GLU A 25 -13.05 -15.65 -8.32
N PRO A 26 -12.42 -14.88 -9.23
CA PRO A 26 -12.89 -13.55 -9.59
C PRO A 26 -14.32 -13.54 -10.15
N ALA A 27 -15.09 -12.54 -9.74
CA ALA A 27 -16.44 -12.36 -10.26
C ALA A 27 -16.42 -12.24 -11.81
N PRO A 28 -17.33 -12.92 -12.54
CA PRO A 28 -17.35 -12.87 -14.01
C PRO A 28 -17.47 -11.44 -14.57
N GLY A 29 -18.21 -10.56 -13.87
CA GLY A 29 -18.32 -9.15 -14.23
C GLY A 29 -16.99 -8.40 -14.11
N TYR A 30 -16.20 -8.71 -13.07
CA TYR A 30 -14.88 -8.12 -12.85
C TYR A 30 -13.89 -8.55 -13.94
N ARG A 31 -13.82 -9.84 -14.28
CA ARG A 31 -12.97 -10.33 -15.38
C ARG A 31 -13.25 -9.58 -16.69
N ARG A 32 -14.53 -9.51 -17.09
CA ARG A 32 -14.95 -8.78 -18.31
C ARG A 32 -14.61 -7.30 -18.27
N PHE A 33 -14.64 -6.70 -17.07
CA PHE A 33 -14.20 -5.32 -16.88
C PHE A 33 -12.70 -5.20 -17.11
N VAL A 34 -11.88 -6.04 -16.47
CA VAL A 34 -10.43 -6.00 -16.66
C VAL A 34 -10.06 -6.24 -18.12
N GLU A 35 -10.63 -7.25 -18.77
CA GLU A 35 -10.44 -7.54 -20.21
C GLU A 35 -10.71 -6.31 -21.10
N ARG A 36 -11.73 -5.51 -20.77
CA ARG A 36 -12.07 -4.31 -21.54
C ARG A 36 -11.14 -3.12 -21.27
N HIS A 37 -10.72 -2.94 -20.02
CA HIS A 37 -10.04 -1.71 -19.59
C HIS A 37 -8.53 -1.85 -19.45
N PHE A 38 -7.98 -3.07 -19.42
CA PHE A 38 -6.58 -3.33 -19.09
C PHE A 38 -5.60 -2.68 -20.07
N ASP A 39 -5.83 -2.79 -21.39
CA ASP A 39 -4.94 -2.18 -22.38
C ASP A 39 -4.96 -0.65 -22.36
N ALA A 40 -6.10 -0.05 -21.99
CA ALA A 40 -6.19 1.38 -21.77
C ALA A 40 -5.45 1.79 -20.49
N LEU A 41 -5.67 1.04 -19.40
CA LEU A 41 -4.98 1.24 -18.12
C LEU A 41 -3.46 1.18 -18.29
N ARG A 42 -2.93 0.16 -18.97
CA ARG A 42 -1.48 0.01 -19.17
C ARG A 42 -0.90 1.15 -20.00
N ARG A 43 -1.59 1.56 -21.07
CA ARG A 43 -1.15 2.71 -21.89
C ARG A 43 -1.14 4.02 -21.09
N ASP A 44 -2.16 4.25 -20.27
CA ASP A 44 -2.24 5.44 -19.44
C ASP A 44 -1.21 5.40 -18.31
N ALA A 45 -0.97 4.23 -17.72
CA ALA A 45 0.09 4.01 -16.73
C ALA A 45 1.47 4.26 -17.34
N CYS A 46 1.82 3.67 -18.50
CA CYS A 46 3.06 3.97 -19.22
C CYS A 46 3.23 5.48 -19.47
N ARG A 47 2.16 6.15 -19.94
CA ARG A 47 2.20 7.59 -20.26
C ARG A 47 2.48 8.45 -19.03
N LEU A 48 1.87 8.11 -17.89
CA LEU A 48 1.94 8.90 -16.67
C LEU A 48 3.16 8.53 -15.79
N ALA A 49 3.64 7.30 -15.87
CA ALA A 49 4.79 6.80 -15.12
C ALA A 49 6.13 7.32 -15.69
N GLY A 50 6.23 7.51 -17.00
CA GLY A 50 7.51 7.85 -17.65
C GLY A 50 8.55 6.74 -17.41
N ASP A 51 9.78 7.12 -17.03
CA ASP A 51 10.85 6.20 -16.61
C ASP A 51 10.70 5.74 -15.14
N GLY A 52 9.51 5.90 -14.57
CA GLY A 52 9.24 5.69 -13.15
C GLY A 52 8.94 4.23 -12.78
N PRO A 53 7.87 3.97 -12.02
CA PRO A 53 7.60 2.66 -11.42
C PRO A 53 7.38 1.60 -12.49
N ASP A 54 7.55 0.34 -12.09
CA ASP A 54 7.10 -0.79 -12.91
C ASP A 54 5.60 -0.61 -13.21
N VAL A 55 5.29 -0.46 -14.50
CA VAL A 55 3.94 -0.21 -15.00
C VAL A 55 3.01 -1.36 -14.60
N ASP A 56 3.52 -2.59 -14.60
CA ASP A 56 2.73 -3.76 -14.28
C ASP A 56 2.34 -3.73 -12.78
N GLU A 57 3.26 -3.36 -11.89
CA GLU A 57 2.96 -3.19 -10.45
C GLU A 57 1.87 -2.14 -10.20
N VAL A 58 1.98 -0.97 -10.87
CA VAL A 58 0.96 0.08 -10.76
C VAL A 58 -0.41 -0.40 -11.26
N CYS A 59 -0.43 -1.14 -12.37
CA CYS A 59 -1.66 -1.70 -12.92
C CYS A 59 -2.29 -2.71 -11.93
N THR A 60 -1.51 -3.67 -11.42
CA THR A 60 -1.98 -4.68 -10.46
C THR A 60 -2.55 -4.00 -9.21
N ASP A 61 -1.86 -3.01 -8.63
CA ASP A 61 -2.32 -2.30 -7.44
C ASP A 61 -3.65 -1.57 -7.66
N VAL A 62 -3.78 -0.89 -8.79
CA VAL A 62 -5.02 -0.18 -9.15
C VAL A 62 -6.16 -1.18 -9.35
N LEU A 63 -5.90 -2.32 -10.00
CA LEU A 63 -6.88 -3.39 -10.19
C LEU A 63 -7.30 -4.05 -8.88
N THR A 64 -6.37 -4.22 -7.93
CA THR A 64 -6.68 -4.71 -6.57
C THR A 64 -7.62 -3.75 -5.85
N ASP A 65 -7.38 -2.44 -5.99
CA ASP A 65 -8.21 -1.39 -5.41
C ASP A 65 -9.66 -1.42 -5.95
N VAL A 66 -9.80 -1.70 -7.26
CA VAL A 66 -11.10 -1.91 -7.91
C VAL A 66 -11.76 -3.21 -7.43
N ALA A 67 -11.00 -4.31 -7.36
CA ALA A 67 -11.50 -5.63 -6.94
C ALA A 67 -12.09 -5.57 -5.53
N LEU A 68 -11.42 -4.89 -4.59
CA LEU A 68 -11.88 -4.69 -3.21
C LEU A 68 -13.26 -4.00 -3.13
N ARG A 69 -13.64 -3.24 -4.16
CA ARG A 69 -14.89 -2.46 -4.21
C ARG A 69 -15.84 -2.94 -5.28
N TRP A 70 -15.55 -4.06 -5.93
CA TRP A 70 -16.31 -4.54 -7.08
C TRP A 70 -17.82 -4.66 -6.80
N ARG A 71 -18.20 -5.28 -5.68
CA ARG A 71 -19.62 -5.46 -5.32
C ARG A 71 -20.34 -4.14 -5.06
N TRP A 72 -19.63 -3.10 -4.62
CA TRP A 72 -20.21 -1.76 -4.50
C TRP A 72 -20.47 -1.15 -5.88
N PHE A 73 -19.56 -1.32 -6.84
CA PHE A 73 -19.78 -0.86 -8.22
C PHE A 73 -20.92 -1.59 -8.90
N GLU A 74 -21.07 -2.91 -8.70
CA GLU A 74 -22.23 -3.67 -9.19
C GLU A 74 -23.54 -3.12 -8.59
N LEU A 75 -23.56 -2.83 -7.29
CA LEU A 75 -24.73 -2.24 -6.65
C LEU A 75 -25.04 -0.85 -7.21
N LEU A 76 -24.03 0.01 -7.40
CA LEU A 76 -24.20 1.34 -8.00
C LEU A 76 -24.72 1.23 -9.44
N ARG A 77 -24.20 0.30 -10.22
CA ARG A 77 -24.63 0.05 -11.60
C ARG A 77 -26.10 -0.34 -11.66
N VAL A 78 -26.52 -1.29 -10.82
CA VAL A 78 -27.92 -1.76 -10.75
C VAL A 78 -28.85 -0.68 -10.20
N ARG A 79 -28.45 0.01 -9.13
CA ARG A 79 -29.32 0.95 -8.40
C ARG A 79 -29.41 2.33 -9.02
N LEU A 80 -28.31 2.87 -9.55
CA LEU A 80 -28.23 4.23 -10.10
C LEU A 80 -28.26 4.25 -11.63
N ARG A 81 -28.30 3.09 -12.30
CA ARG A 81 -28.23 2.96 -13.77
C ARG A 81 -27.02 3.69 -14.39
N ARG A 82 -25.94 3.88 -13.62
CA ARG A 82 -24.68 4.41 -14.15
C ARG A 82 -24.00 3.35 -15.01
N SER A 83 -23.58 3.75 -16.20
CA SER A 83 -23.07 2.84 -17.23
C SER A 83 -21.74 2.18 -16.85
N ASP A 84 -20.84 2.93 -16.20
CA ASP A 84 -19.51 2.43 -15.83
C ASP A 84 -18.88 3.16 -14.62
N PRO A 85 -19.39 2.96 -13.38
CA PRO A 85 -18.81 3.57 -12.19
C PRO A 85 -17.41 3.03 -11.85
N ALA A 86 -17.06 1.82 -12.31
CA ALA A 86 -15.76 1.22 -12.07
C ALA A 86 -14.67 1.84 -12.95
N GLY A 87 -14.97 2.12 -14.24
CA GLY A 87 -14.06 2.80 -15.15
C GLY A 87 -13.74 4.23 -14.71
N GLU A 88 -14.74 5.00 -14.25
CA GLU A 88 -14.53 6.32 -13.65
C GLU A 88 -13.59 6.24 -12.44
N TYR A 89 -13.81 5.26 -11.57
CA TYR A 89 -12.96 5.06 -10.39
C TYR A 89 -11.54 4.62 -10.76
N LEU A 90 -11.38 3.78 -11.78
CA LEU A 90 -10.09 3.28 -12.26
C LEU A 90 -9.13 4.42 -12.60
N GLY A 91 -9.58 5.42 -13.37
CA GLY A 91 -8.75 6.57 -13.73
C GLY A 91 -8.33 7.40 -12.51
N VAL A 92 -9.25 7.61 -11.55
CA VAL A 92 -8.95 8.33 -10.30
C VAL A 92 -7.97 7.55 -9.41
N ALA A 93 -8.11 6.22 -9.37
CA ALA A 93 -7.21 5.35 -8.60
C ALA A 93 -5.80 5.36 -9.19
N LEU A 94 -5.67 5.26 -10.51
CA LEU A 94 -4.39 5.36 -11.22
C LEU A 94 -3.69 6.68 -10.93
N ALA A 95 -4.36 7.80 -11.16
CA ALA A 95 -3.79 9.13 -10.91
C ALA A 95 -3.33 9.29 -9.46
N ARG A 96 -4.12 8.79 -8.50
CA ARG A 96 -3.74 8.82 -7.08
C ARG A 96 -2.52 7.95 -6.78
N ARG A 97 -2.42 6.76 -7.38
CA ARG A 97 -1.29 5.85 -7.15
C ARG A 97 0.01 6.45 -7.69
N ILE A 98 -0.03 6.98 -8.91
CA ILE A 98 1.12 7.65 -9.53
C ILE A 98 1.53 8.90 -8.73
N ALA A 99 0.56 9.70 -8.29
CA ALA A 99 0.85 10.86 -7.44
C ALA A 99 1.50 10.47 -6.11
N ARG A 100 1.10 9.34 -5.50
CA ARG A 100 1.73 8.83 -4.29
C ARG A 100 3.16 8.39 -4.55
N TRP A 101 3.37 7.64 -5.62
CA TRP A 101 4.69 7.15 -5.99
C TRP A 101 5.66 8.32 -6.27
N ASN A 102 5.23 9.33 -7.01
CA ASN A 102 6.01 10.55 -7.25
C ASN A 102 6.34 11.35 -5.97
N ALA A 103 5.57 11.15 -4.89
CA ALA A 103 5.79 11.80 -3.61
C ALA A 103 6.68 10.97 -2.67
N GLU A 104 6.93 9.69 -2.98
CA GLU A 104 7.82 8.83 -2.22
C GLU A 104 9.26 9.16 -2.63
N PRO A 105 10.13 9.59 -1.70
CA PRO A 105 11.53 9.82 -2.02
C PRO A 105 12.12 8.54 -2.62
N PRO A 106 12.98 8.62 -3.65
CA PRO A 106 13.67 7.44 -4.14
C PRO A 106 14.38 6.80 -2.96
N ALA A 107 14.03 5.55 -2.65
CA ALA A 107 14.73 4.81 -1.63
C ALA A 107 16.19 4.72 -2.06
N ASP A 108 17.07 5.30 -1.26
CA ASP A 108 18.51 5.22 -1.42
C ASP A 108 18.89 3.74 -1.61
N ALA A 109 19.91 3.47 -2.43
CA ALA A 109 20.39 2.10 -2.68
C ALA A 109 20.77 1.33 -1.39
N ASP A 110 20.97 2.05 -0.28
CA ASP A 110 21.37 1.51 1.02
C ASP A 110 20.21 1.46 2.05
N GLY A 111 18.99 1.87 1.70
CA GLY A 111 17.81 1.81 2.58
C GLY A 111 17.84 2.76 3.80
N GLU A 112 18.90 3.56 3.96
CA GLU A 112 18.90 4.72 4.85
C GLU A 112 18.17 5.85 4.12
N PRO A 113 17.20 6.56 4.74
CA PRO A 113 16.54 7.67 4.08
C PRO A 113 17.55 8.76 3.77
N PHE A 114 17.60 9.25 2.53
CA PHE A 114 18.48 10.35 2.10
C PHE A 114 18.22 11.57 2.98
N ARG A 115 18.98 11.69 4.06
CA ARG A 115 19.05 12.92 4.82
C ARG A 115 19.83 13.83 3.90
N GLU A 116 19.12 14.73 3.23
CA GLU A 116 19.74 15.81 2.46
C GLU A 116 20.69 16.54 3.42
N VAL A 117 21.97 16.13 3.42
CA VAL A 117 23.04 16.85 4.08
C VAL A 117 23.19 18.08 3.23
N ARG A 118 22.37 19.09 3.52
CA ARG A 118 22.65 20.45 3.10
C ARG A 118 24.02 20.76 3.67
N VAL A 119 25.05 20.60 2.84
CA VAL A 119 26.39 21.09 3.12
C VAL A 119 26.28 22.60 3.05
N GLU A 120 25.74 23.20 4.12
CA GLU A 120 26.05 24.57 4.44
C GLU A 120 27.56 24.57 4.69
N ALA A 121 28.30 25.19 3.77
CA ALA A 121 29.70 25.47 3.96
C ALA A 121 29.82 26.45 5.15
N VAL A 122 29.75 25.91 6.36
CA VAL A 122 30.07 26.65 7.58
C VAL A 122 31.57 26.82 7.57
N ARG A 123 31.98 28.02 7.15
CA ARG A 123 33.29 28.57 7.47
C ARG A 123 33.41 28.61 8.98
N ASP A 124 34.09 27.63 9.55
CA ASP A 124 34.39 27.63 10.96
C ASP A 124 35.54 28.63 11.22
N ARG A 125 35.19 29.76 11.83
CA ARG A 125 36.15 30.66 12.46
C ARG A 125 35.95 30.51 13.96
N GLY A 126 36.93 29.91 14.60
CA GLY A 126 37.00 29.87 16.05
C GLY A 126 36.87 31.27 16.67
N ALA A 127 35.95 31.38 17.62
CA ALA A 127 36.10 32.17 18.83
C ALA A 127 35.00 31.75 19.82
N GLY A 128 35.43 31.28 21.00
CA GLY A 128 34.61 31.31 22.21
C GLY A 128 33.75 30.07 22.44
N GLY A 129 34.26 29.16 23.25
CA GLY A 129 33.56 27.97 23.70
C GLY A 129 32.28 28.23 24.50
N TRP A 130 31.44 27.22 24.51
CA TRP A 130 30.32 27.02 25.42
C TRP A 130 30.42 25.63 26.07
N PRO A 131 29.79 25.44 27.23
CA PRO A 131 30.23 24.50 28.25
C PRO A 131 29.69 23.09 28.04
N SER A 132 30.44 22.11 28.55
CA SER A 132 30.05 20.71 28.64
C SER A 132 28.89 20.52 29.62
N ALA A 133 27.79 19.92 29.15
CA ALA A 133 26.88 19.15 29.99
C ALA A 133 26.15 18.11 29.13
N SER A 134 26.32 16.86 29.55
CA SER A 134 26.03 15.57 28.92
C SER A 134 24.55 15.19 28.87
N TRP A 135 24.09 14.65 27.73
CA TRP A 135 22.86 13.84 27.64
C TRP A 135 22.92 12.67 26.63
N TYR A 136 24.12 12.24 26.21
CA TYR A 136 24.27 10.94 25.53
C TYR A 136 25.00 9.97 26.48
N PRO A 137 24.51 8.73 26.62
CA PRO A 137 25.19 7.72 27.41
C PRO A 137 26.51 7.33 26.73
N ASP A 138 27.57 7.33 27.53
CA ASP A 138 28.88 6.78 27.22
C ASP A 138 28.79 5.33 26.79
N GLY A 139 29.58 4.96 25.78
CA GLY A 139 30.01 3.57 25.60
C GLY A 139 30.01 2.97 24.20
N TYR A 140 30.41 3.71 23.15
CA TYR A 140 30.97 3.05 21.95
C TYR A 140 32.23 3.78 21.50
N ALA A 141 33.35 3.40 22.12
CA ALA A 141 34.66 3.60 21.50
C ALA A 141 34.69 2.75 20.23
N VAL A 142 34.88 3.40 19.08
CA VAL A 142 35.18 2.73 17.82
C VAL A 142 36.63 2.25 17.93
N ASP A 143 36.77 0.95 18.10
CA ASP A 143 38.03 0.23 17.95
C ASP A 143 38.42 0.21 16.46
N PRO A 144 39.61 0.67 16.03
CA PRO A 144 40.02 0.67 14.63
C PRO A 144 40.65 -0.67 14.21
N ASP A 145 40.12 -1.79 14.68
CA ASP A 145 40.51 -3.13 14.21
C ASP A 145 39.45 -3.64 13.22
N PRO A 146 39.81 -3.98 11.97
CA PRO A 146 38.85 -4.48 11.00
C PRO A 146 38.22 -5.77 11.51
N PRO A 147 36.88 -5.94 11.44
CA PRO A 147 36.25 -7.17 11.90
C PRO A 147 36.83 -8.36 11.12
N PRO A 148 37.17 -9.48 11.81
CA PRO A 148 37.64 -10.66 11.11
C PRO A 148 36.56 -11.10 10.12
N ASP A 149 37.01 -11.23 8.88
CA ASP A 149 36.38 -11.87 7.74
C ASP A 149 35.13 -12.67 8.12
N ARG A 150 33.96 -12.00 8.06
CA ARG A 150 32.66 -12.65 8.24
C ARG A 150 32.45 -13.55 7.04
N ARG A 151 32.95 -14.78 7.14
CA ARG A 151 32.60 -15.87 6.24
C ARG A 151 31.06 -15.94 6.17
N PRO A 152 30.46 -15.94 4.97
CA PRO A 152 29.02 -16.00 4.83
C PRO A 152 28.51 -17.27 5.50
N THR A 153 27.72 -17.09 6.56
CA THR A 153 27.13 -18.17 7.35
C THR A 153 26.03 -18.85 6.54
N GLY A 154 26.42 -19.82 5.72
CA GLY A 154 25.55 -20.84 5.13
C GLY A 154 24.65 -20.39 3.98
N PRO A 155 24.40 -21.26 2.98
CA PRO A 155 23.36 -21.00 2.00
C PRO A 155 22.02 -21.00 2.71
N ALA A 156 21.41 -19.82 2.88
CA ALA A 156 19.98 -19.72 3.11
C ALA A 156 19.31 -20.67 2.11
N ALA A 157 18.47 -21.58 2.59
CA ALA A 157 17.76 -22.55 1.78
C ALA A 157 16.85 -21.79 0.79
N THR A 158 17.45 -21.36 -0.31
CA THR A 158 16.78 -20.75 -1.45
C THR A 158 15.90 -21.85 -1.98
N SER A 159 14.59 -21.67 -1.80
CA SER A 159 13.57 -22.59 -2.27
C SER A 159 13.92 -23.06 -3.68
N ALA A 160 13.73 -24.35 -3.96
CA ALA A 160 13.98 -24.91 -5.28
C ALA A 160 13.28 -24.10 -6.39
N ALA A 161 12.15 -23.45 -6.08
CA ALA A 161 11.46 -22.53 -6.99
C ALA A 161 12.32 -21.32 -7.40
N VAL A 162 13.07 -20.72 -6.48
CA VAL A 162 13.98 -19.59 -6.76
C VAL A 162 15.15 -20.04 -7.64
N ARG A 163 15.70 -21.24 -7.39
CA ARG A 163 16.77 -21.82 -8.23
C ARG A 163 16.27 -22.18 -9.62
N ILE A 164 15.05 -22.69 -9.76
CA ILE A 164 14.45 -23.00 -11.06
C ILE A 164 14.14 -21.72 -11.84
N ALA A 165 13.63 -20.68 -11.17
CA ALA A 165 13.37 -19.38 -11.79
C ALA A 165 14.67 -18.69 -12.28
N ALA A 166 15.78 -18.86 -11.56
CA ALA A 166 17.07 -18.29 -11.97
C ALA A 166 17.69 -18.98 -13.20
N VAL A 167 17.40 -20.28 -13.42
CA VAL A 167 18.04 -21.07 -14.50
C VAL A 167 17.23 -21.05 -15.80
N ARG A 168 15.94 -20.71 -15.74
CA ARG A 168 15.11 -20.51 -16.93
C ARG A 168 14.65 -19.06 -17.00
N PRO A 169 15.35 -18.19 -17.75
CA PRO A 169 14.76 -16.92 -18.16
C PRO A 169 13.47 -17.25 -18.93
N LEU A 170 12.34 -17.10 -18.27
CA LEU A 170 11.05 -17.12 -18.92
C LEU A 170 11.08 -15.97 -19.94
N PRO A 171 10.56 -16.18 -21.16
CA PRO A 171 10.37 -15.07 -22.08
C PRO A 171 9.61 -13.96 -21.33
N PRO A 172 9.93 -12.68 -21.54
CA PRO A 172 9.14 -11.59 -21.00
C PRO A 172 7.72 -11.73 -21.56
N HIS A 173 6.84 -12.35 -20.78
CA HIS A 173 5.44 -12.53 -21.11
C HIS A 173 4.74 -11.31 -20.56
N THR A 174 4.27 -10.44 -21.45
CA THR A 174 3.33 -9.40 -21.06
C THR A 174 2.10 -10.10 -20.49
N PRO A 175 1.77 -9.93 -19.20
CA PRO A 175 0.70 -10.67 -18.58
C PRO A 175 -0.62 -10.34 -19.27
N SER A 176 -1.43 -11.36 -19.51
CA SER A 176 -2.74 -11.16 -20.13
C SER A 176 -3.69 -10.51 -19.12
N ALA A 177 -4.67 -9.76 -19.62
CA ALA A 177 -5.70 -9.14 -18.78
C ALA A 177 -6.40 -10.14 -17.84
N ALA A 178 -6.58 -11.39 -18.30
CA ALA A 178 -7.17 -12.46 -17.50
C ALA A 178 -6.27 -12.88 -16.32
N VAL A 179 -4.96 -12.98 -16.52
CA VAL A 179 -3.99 -13.30 -15.47
C VAL A 179 -3.94 -12.18 -14.44
N GLU A 180 -3.86 -10.92 -14.90
CA GLU A 180 -3.87 -9.75 -14.01
C GLU A 180 -5.16 -9.64 -13.20
N ALA A 181 -6.31 -9.95 -13.81
CA ALA A 181 -7.58 -9.99 -13.08
C ALA A 181 -7.53 -11.01 -11.93
N VAL A 182 -6.93 -12.18 -12.15
CA VAL A 182 -6.82 -13.22 -11.11
C VAL A 182 -5.85 -12.77 -10.02
N ILE A 183 -4.67 -12.27 -10.39
CA ILE A 183 -3.64 -11.78 -9.45
C ILE A 183 -4.23 -10.66 -8.59
N ALA A 184 -4.82 -9.64 -9.21
CA ALA A 184 -5.42 -8.52 -8.51
C ALA A 184 -6.57 -8.94 -7.57
N TRP A 185 -7.38 -9.93 -7.98
CA TRP A 185 -8.45 -10.48 -7.15
C TRP A 185 -7.92 -11.27 -5.95
N LEU A 186 -6.86 -12.05 -6.12
CA LEU A 186 -6.21 -12.77 -5.02
C LEU A 186 -5.61 -11.79 -4.00
N HIS A 187 -4.90 -10.76 -4.46
CA HIS A 187 -4.42 -9.70 -3.58
C HIS A 187 -5.57 -9.00 -2.83
N ALA A 188 -6.68 -8.74 -3.51
CA ALA A 188 -7.86 -8.16 -2.89
C ALA A 188 -8.47 -9.12 -1.85
N TYR A 189 -8.52 -10.42 -2.13
CA TYR A 189 -9.01 -11.44 -1.19
C TYR A 189 -8.13 -11.52 0.08
N GLU A 190 -6.81 -11.48 -0.07
CA GLU A 190 -5.87 -11.47 1.06
C GLU A 190 -6.00 -10.18 1.91
N MET A 191 -6.06 -9.03 1.26
CA MET A 191 -6.30 -7.72 1.90
C MET A 191 -7.65 -7.71 2.65
N TYR A 192 -8.68 -8.28 2.03
CA TYR A 192 -10.03 -8.37 2.58
C TYR A 192 -10.06 -9.17 3.89
N GLY A 193 -9.29 -10.25 3.98
CA GLY A 193 -9.15 -11.03 5.22
C GLY A 193 -8.57 -10.23 6.39
N ARG A 194 -7.66 -9.28 6.12
CA ARG A 194 -7.12 -8.35 7.14
C ARG A 194 -8.17 -7.31 7.53
N TYR A 195 -8.84 -6.71 6.55
CA TYR A 195 -9.86 -5.69 6.80
C TYR A 195 -11.05 -6.23 7.62
N ARG A 196 -11.49 -7.46 7.33
CA ARG A 196 -12.55 -8.13 8.09
C ARG A 196 -12.19 -8.31 9.57
N ARG A 197 -10.93 -8.63 9.87
CA ARG A 197 -10.45 -8.76 11.27
C ARG A 197 -10.47 -7.43 12.00
N VAL A 198 -10.01 -6.35 11.36
CA VAL A 198 -10.03 -5.00 11.93
C VAL A 198 -11.46 -4.53 12.20
N LEU A 199 -12.36 -4.72 11.24
CA LEU A 199 -13.78 -4.35 11.40
C LEU A 199 -14.47 -5.17 12.50
N ALA A 200 -14.21 -6.48 12.58
CA ALA A 200 -14.73 -7.31 13.65
C ALA A 200 -14.25 -6.81 15.02
N GLY A 201 -12.95 -6.50 15.16
CA GLY A 201 -12.39 -5.92 16.38
C GLY A 201 -13.04 -4.58 16.76
N ALA A 202 -13.23 -3.68 15.78
CA ALA A 202 -13.90 -2.40 16.01
C ALA A 202 -15.37 -2.57 16.43
N ALA A 203 -16.11 -3.50 15.82
CA ALA A 203 -17.50 -3.78 16.17
C ALA A 203 -17.62 -4.34 17.60
N VAL A 204 -16.73 -5.24 18.00
CA VAL A 204 -16.66 -5.75 19.39
C VAL A 204 -16.38 -4.59 20.35
N ALA A 205 -15.37 -3.75 20.08
CA ALA A 205 -15.05 -2.61 20.94
C ALA A 205 -16.23 -1.64 21.12
N VAL A 206 -16.95 -1.32 20.04
CA VAL A 206 -18.15 -0.49 20.10
C VAL A 206 -19.27 -1.16 20.90
N GLY A 207 -19.49 -2.46 20.70
CA GLY A 207 -20.47 -3.23 21.46
C GLY A 207 -20.16 -3.27 22.96
N THR A 208 -18.89 -3.48 23.33
CA THR A 208 -18.44 -3.47 24.73
C THR A 208 -18.60 -2.08 25.35
N ALA A 209 -18.21 -1.02 24.65
CA ALA A 209 -18.40 0.35 25.12
C ALA A 209 -19.88 0.67 25.37
N MET A 210 -20.76 0.28 24.43
CA MET A 210 -22.21 0.47 24.58
C MET A 210 -22.77 -0.29 25.78
N LEU A 211 -22.31 -1.53 26.01
CA LEU A 211 -22.75 -2.35 27.14
C LEU A 211 -22.28 -1.79 28.49
N LEU A 212 -21.08 -1.20 28.53
CA LEU A 212 -20.57 -0.49 29.71
C LEU A 212 -21.37 0.80 29.98
N THR A 213 -21.72 1.57 28.95
CA THR A 213 -22.55 2.78 29.12
C THR A 213 -23.94 2.44 29.66
N LEU A 214 -24.56 1.36 29.21
CA LEU A 214 -25.88 0.92 29.68
C LEU A 214 -25.85 0.39 31.13
N ARG A 215 -24.73 -0.22 31.56
CA ARG A 215 -24.56 -0.66 32.95
C ARG A 215 -24.34 0.51 33.92
N GLY A 216 -23.62 1.54 33.51
CA GLY A 216 -23.36 2.72 34.34
C GLY A 216 -24.61 3.53 34.66
N THR A 217 -25.60 3.55 33.76
CA THR A 217 -26.84 4.33 33.94
C THR A 217 -27.84 3.72 34.92
N GLY A 218 -27.69 2.43 35.29
CA GLY A 218 -28.63 1.73 36.18
C GLY A 218 -28.29 1.75 37.67
N ALA A 219 -27.13 2.29 38.06
CA ALA A 219 -26.64 2.24 39.45
C ALA A 219 -26.92 3.52 40.27
N GLY A 220 -27.67 4.48 39.71
CA GLY A 220 -27.94 5.78 40.33
C GLY A 220 -29.41 6.05 40.66
N SER A 221 -30.28 5.02 40.64
CA SER A 221 -31.70 5.12 40.97
C SER A 221 -32.03 4.39 42.27
#